data_AF-A0A2S1XNN5-F1
#
_entry.id   AF-A0A2S1XNN5-F1
#
_cell.length_a   1.000
_cell.length_b   1.000
_cell.length_c   1.000
_cell.angle_alpha   90.00
_cell.angle_beta   90.00
_cell.angle_gamma   90.00
#
_symmetry.space_group_name_H-M   'P 1'
#
loop_
_entity.id
_entity.type
_entity.pdbx_description
1 polymer ?
#
loop_
_entity_poly.entity_id
_entity_poly.type
_entity_poly.pdbx_seq_one_letter_code
_entity_poly.pdbx_strand_id
1 'polypeptide(L)'
;MRRLALALALILGAAPAYAQAVAQHLFFEAVPAGAPPDAPYEARQRLTERARTELLPAILDAAGLDGAGAVADLRMGGYRLQTNPSLHLTLRLEDGPADRLAGAIAWSLEQDSVLVADFDSADGATGYALVRFPAGSLTPDRAQRFFLAAAAEHEGLGGGYTAFGDTLLFLNLRGDDGRPYSGLPDDAFAEFLRRAATAFPGTVLAATGRADARLVLQPPRPDSPALPPLRARHAALVSETLTAEPAR
;
A
#
# COMPACT_ATOMS: atom_id res chain seq x y z
N MET A 1 15.24 71.34 -2.56
CA MET A 1 16.07 70.36 -3.29
C MET A 1 15.81 68.97 -2.70
N ARG A 2 15.38 68.04 -3.58
CA ARG A 2 15.37 66.55 -3.52
C ARG A 2 15.70 65.91 -2.16
N ARG A 3 14.77 65.29 -1.42
CA ARG A 3 14.20 63.92 -1.58
C ARG A 3 15.22 62.87 -2.01
N LEU A 4 15.59 61.96 -1.10
CA LEU A 4 15.72 60.52 -1.31
C LEU A 4 15.94 59.83 0.05
N ALA A 5 14.83 59.39 0.66
CA ALA A 5 14.85 58.39 1.71
C ALA A 5 15.04 57.02 1.04
N LEU A 6 16.10 56.31 1.40
CA LEU A 6 16.34 54.95 0.94
C LEU A 6 15.44 54.00 1.76
N ALA A 7 14.32 53.58 1.18
CA ALA A 7 13.54 52.47 1.69
C ALA A 7 14.21 51.18 1.19
N LEU A 8 14.90 50.48 2.09
CA LEU A 8 15.39 49.13 1.86
C LEU A 8 14.18 48.18 2.00
N ALA A 9 13.63 47.72 0.87
CA ALA A 9 12.56 46.75 0.86
C ALA A 9 13.09 45.39 1.38
N LEU A 10 12.57 44.94 2.53
CA LEU A 10 12.65 43.55 2.95
C LEU A 10 11.84 42.69 1.95
N ILE A 11 12.53 42.12 0.98
CA ILE A 11 12.02 40.96 0.26
C ILE A 11 12.30 39.75 1.16
N LEU A 12 11.41 39.52 2.13
CA LEU A 12 11.27 38.22 2.76
C LEU A 12 10.67 37.29 1.70
N GLY A 13 11.53 36.74 0.86
CA GLY A 13 11.17 35.58 0.05
C GLY A 13 10.78 34.48 1.01
N ALA A 14 9.49 34.12 1.02
CA ALA A 14 9.08 32.82 1.50
C ALA A 14 9.81 31.80 0.62
N ALA A 15 10.91 31.23 1.12
CA ALA A 15 11.51 30.08 0.49
C ALA A 15 10.41 29.01 0.40
N PRO A 16 10.18 28.38 -0.76
CA PRO A 16 9.28 27.25 -0.82
C PRO A 16 9.75 26.24 0.22
N ALA A 17 8.84 25.72 1.03
CA ALA A 17 9.12 24.56 1.85
C ALA A 17 9.66 23.48 0.90
N TYR A 18 10.96 23.17 0.99
CA TYR A 18 11.55 22.13 0.18
C TYR A 18 10.79 20.84 0.49
N ALA A 19 10.21 20.20 -0.53
CA ALA A 19 9.63 18.87 -0.36
C ALA A 19 10.71 17.96 0.21
N GLN A 20 10.46 17.38 1.38
CA GLN A 20 11.45 16.58 2.10
C GLN A 20 11.28 15.11 1.73
N ALA A 21 12.38 14.44 1.38
CA ALA A 21 12.36 12.99 1.22
C ALA A 21 12.19 12.29 2.57
N VAL A 22 11.07 11.58 2.72
CA VAL A 22 10.68 10.80 3.90
C VAL A 22 10.69 9.30 3.57
N ALA A 23 10.58 8.45 4.59
CA ALA A 23 10.46 7.00 4.38
C ALA A 23 9.07 6.67 3.86
N GLN A 24 8.94 6.51 2.54
CA GLN A 24 7.71 6.15 1.87
C GLN A 24 7.57 4.63 1.83
N HIS A 25 6.46 4.13 2.33
CA HIS A 25 6.08 2.72 2.33
C HIS A 25 5.06 2.47 1.22
N LEU A 26 5.41 1.61 0.27
CA LEU A 26 4.52 1.20 -0.82
C LEU A 26 4.06 -0.24 -0.57
N PHE A 27 2.74 -0.45 -0.59
CA PHE A 27 2.11 -1.77 -0.48
C PHE A 27 1.28 -2.05 -1.71
N PHE A 28 1.51 -3.20 -2.32
CA PHE A 28 0.88 -3.57 -3.58
C PHE A 28 0.85 -5.07 -3.78
N GLU A 29 -0.07 -5.55 -4.61
CA GLU A 29 -0.13 -6.95 -5.02
C GLU A 29 0.36 -7.08 -6.47
N ALA A 30 0.77 -8.29 -6.83
CA ALA A 30 0.98 -8.66 -8.22
C ALA A 30 -0.20 -9.45 -8.80
N VAL A 31 -1.18 -9.80 -7.96
CA VAL A 31 -2.38 -10.52 -8.38
C VAL A 31 -3.38 -9.47 -8.89
N PRO A 32 -3.78 -9.49 -10.17
CA PRO A 32 -4.80 -8.56 -10.67
C PRO A 32 -6.13 -8.75 -9.95
N ALA A 33 -6.92 -7.68 -9.83
CA ALA A 33 -8.28 -7.76 -9.28
C ALA A 33 -9.21 -8.72 -10.07
N GLY A 34 -8.92 -8.95 -11.35
CA GLY A 34 -9.63 -9.88 -12.23
C GLY A 34 -9.07 -11.31 -12.27
N ALA A 35 -8.09 -11.65 -11.42
CA ALA A 35 -7.54 -13.00 -11.35
C ALA A 35 -8.62 -14.03 -10.92
N PRO A 36 -8.48 -15.32 -11.28
CA PRO A 36 -9.41 -16.36 -10.84
C PRO A 36 -9.57 -16.34 -9.32
N PRO A 37 -10.80 -16.18 -8.78
CA PRO A 37 -11.01 -15.98 -7.35
C PRO A 37 -10.68 -17.22 -6.51
N ASP A 38 -10.67 -18.39 -7.14
CA ASP A 38 -10.37 -19.70 -6.59
C ASP A 38 -8.90 -20.13 -6.75
N ALA A 39 -8.06 -19.27 -7.33
CA ALA A 39 -6.62 -19.55 -7.42
C ALA A 39 -6.03 -19.77 -6.01
N PRO A 40 -5.30 -20.88 -5.76
CA PRO A 40 -4.69 -21.15 -4.46
C PRO A 40 -3.74 -20.04 -4.01
N TYR A 41 -3.61 -19.84 -2.69
CA TYR A 41 -2.71 -18.83 -2.14
C TYR A 41 -1.26 -19.03 -2.62
N GLU A 42 -0.79 -20.27 -2.70
CA GLU A 42 0.56 -20.62 -3.14
C GLU A 42 0.79 -20.28 -4.62
N ALA A 43 -0.24 -20.40 -5.47
CA ALA A 43 -0.14 -20.02 -6.87
C ALA A 43 -0.01 -18.50 -7.01
N ARG A 44 -0.84 -17.75 -6.28
CA ARG A 44 -0.73 -16.29 -6.15
C ARG A 44 0.62 -15.87 -5.59
N GLN A 45 1.16 -16.63 -4.64
CA GLN A 45 2.45 -16.30 -4.02
C GLN A 45 3.59 -16.47 -5.03
N ARG A 46 3.58 -17.55 -5.81
CA ARG A 46 4.55 -17.75 -6.90
C ARG A 46 4.48 -16.63 -7.93
N LEU A 47 3.28 -16.17 -8.31
CA LEU A 47 3.12 -15.00 -9.18
C LEU A 47 3.77 -13.76 -8.57
N THR A 48 3.46 -13.45 -7.30
CA THR A 48 4.00 -12.28 -6.60
C THR A 48 5.53 -12.34 -6.46
N GLU A 49 6.10 -13.50 -6.17
CA GLU A 49 7.55 -13.71 -6.12
C GLU A 49 8.21 -13.51 -7.49
N ARG A 50 7.59 -13.99 -8.57
CA ARG A 50 8.07 -13.77 -9.94
C ARG A 50 7.97 -12.30 -10.34
N ALA A 51 6.86 -11.62 -10.04
CA ALA A 51 6.76 -10.19 -10.28
C ALA A 51 7.82 -9.39 -9.51
N ARG A 52 8.07 -9.76 -8.25
CA ARG A 52 9.12 -9.15 -7.42
C ARG A 52 10.52 -9.27 -8.04
N THR A 53 10.83 -10.41 -8.65
CA THR A 53 12.18 -10.72 -9.13
C THR A 53 12.39 -10.38 -10.61
N GLU A 54 11.37 -10.59 -11.44
CA GLU A 54 11.43 -10.38 -12.89
C GLU A 54 11.00 -8.97 -13.33
N LEU A 55 10.08 -8.32 -12.60
CA LEU A 55 9.44 -7.07 -13.05
C LEU A 55 9.82 -5.86 -12.21
N LEU A 56 9.78 -5.99 -10.88
CA LEU A 56 9.93 -4.85 -9.98
C LEU A 56 11.24 -4.05 -10.21
N PRO A 57 12.42 -4.68 -10.41
CA PRO A 57 13.63 -3.92 -10.74
C PRO A 57 13.48 -3.03 -11.98
N ALA A 58 12.89 -3.56 -13.06
CA ALA A 58 12.68 -2.81 -14.29
C ALA A 58 11.62 -1.70 -14.14
N ILE A 59 10.60 -1.91 -13.28
CA ILE A 59 9.61 -0.87 -12.94
C ILE A 59 10.30 0.28 -12.19
N LEU A 60 11.19 -0.03 -11.26
CA LEU A 60 11.96 0.96 -10.49
C LEU A 60 12.92 1.74 -11.40
N ASP A 61 13.64 1.05 -12.29
CA ASP A 61 14.51 1.69 -13.28
C ASP A 61 13.71 2.64 -14.20
N ALA A 62 12.51 2.23 -14.62
CA ALA A 62 11.62 3.05 -15.42
C ALA A 62 11.09 4.30 -14.67
N ALA A 63 11.07 4.25 -13.34
CA ALA A 63 10.76 5.40 -12.47
C ALA A 63 12.00 6.25 -12.14
N GLY A 64 13.19 5.91 -12.67
CA GLY A 64 14.44 6.62 -12.44
C GLY A 64 15.10 6.29 -11.09
N LEU A 65 14.77 5.13 -10.51
CA LEU A 65 15.33 4.64 -9.24
C LEU A 65 16.30 3.49 -9.50
N ASP A 66 17.16 3.18 -8.53
CA ASP A 66 18.04 2.00 -8.60
C ASP A 66 17.21 0.73 -8.33
N GLY A 67 16.77 0.07 -9.40
CA GLY A 67 15.99 -1.17 -9.32
C GLY A 67 16.78 -2.37 -8.80
N ALA A 68 18.11 -2.38 -8.96
CA ALA A 68 18.96 -3.48 -8.52
C ALA A 68 19.26 -3.42 -7.00
N GLY A 69 19.29 -2.21 -6.44
CA GLY A 69 19.53 -1.97 -5.01
C GLY A 69 18.28 -2.03 -4.12
N ALA A 70 17.08 -2.01 -4.70
CA ALA A 70 15.84 -1.98 -3.94
C ALA A 70 15.43 -3.37 -3.42
N VAL A 71 15.02 -3.43 -2.15
CA VAL A 71 14.52 -4.66 -1.52
C VAL A 71 13.03 -4.52 -1.26
N ALA A 72 12.25 -5.45 -1.81
CA ALA A 72 10.84 -5.60 -1.49
C ALA A 72 10.60 -6.88 -0.69
N ASP A 73 9.87 -6.75 0.41
CA ASP A 73 9.48 -7.87 1.25
C ASP A 73 8.20 -8.49 0.72
N LEU A 74 8.18 -9.81 0.59
CA LEU A 74 6.94 -10.55 0.39
C LEU A 74 6.21 -10.69 1.72
N ARG A 75 4.95 -10.28 1.75
CA ARG A 75 4.09 -10.26 2.94
C ARG A 75 2.68 -10.69 2.59
N MET A 76 1.80 -10.64 3.58
CA MET A 76 0.36 -10.81 3.38
C MET A 76 -0.30 -9.43 3.36
N GLY A 77 -1.23 -9.24 2.44
CA GLY A 77 -2.16 -8.12 2.41
C GLY A 77 -3.58 -8.63 2.36
N GLY A 78 -4.53 -7.80 2.74
CA GLY A 78 -5.94 -8.06 2.56
C GLY A 78 -6.60 -6.93 1.78
N TYR A 79 -7.36 -7.27 0.76
CA TYR A 79 -8.21 -6.33 0.04
C TYR A 79 -9.48 -7.03 -0.43
N ARG A 80 -10.61 -6.32 -0.43
CA ARG A 80 -11.94 -6.88 -0.80
C ARG A 80 -12.24 -8.23 -0.13
N LEU A 81 -12.00 -8.31 1.18
CA LEU A 81 -12.23 -9.51 1.99
C LEU A 81 -11.42 -10.76 1.57
N GLN A 82 -10.35 -10.58 0.80
CA GLN A 82 -9.44 -11.65 0.40
C GLN A 82 -8.01 -11.33 0.84
N THR A 83 -7.37 -12.31 1.48
CA THR A 83 -5.97 -12.28 1.85
C THR A 83 -5.14 -12.78 0.69
N ASN A 84 -4.24 -11.94 0.21
CA ASN A 84 -3.33 -12.21 -0.90
C ASN A 84 -1.87 -12.01 -0.47
N PRO A 85 -0.91 -12.61 -1.20
CA PRO A 85 0.48 -12.25 -1.11
C PRO A 85 0.70 -10.84 -1.67
N SER A 86 1.28 -9.96 -0.86
CA SER A 86 1.58 -8.57 -1.19
C SER A 86 3.09 -8.30 -1.12
N LEU A 87 3.52 -7.22 -1.74
CA LEU A 87 4.87 -6.69 -1.65
C LEU A 87 4.85 -5.41 -0.83
N HIS A 88 5.87 -5.26 0.01
CA HIS A 88 6.16 -4.04 0.75
C HIS A 88 7.54 -3.53 0.36
N LEU A 89 7.59 -2.28 -0.07
CA LEU A 89 8.81 -1.57 -0.44
C LEU A 89 8.92 -0.31 0.42
N THR A 90 10.10 -0.05 0.97
CA THR A 90 10.40 1.20 1.69
C THR A 90 11.52 1.95 0.97
N LEU A 91 11.26 3.19 0.58
CA LEU A 91 12.22 4.06 -0.09
C LEU A 91 12.19 5.46 0.51
N ARG A 92 13.33 6.16 0.48
CA ARG A 92 13.38 7.58 0.86
C ARG A 92 13.00 8.44 -0.34
N LEU A 93 11.77 8.92 -0.39
CA LEU A 93 11.23 9.68 -1.52
C LEU A 93 10.39 10.87 -1.03
N GLU A 94 10.32 11.90 -1.87
CA GLU A 94 9.27 12.91 -1.79
C GLU A 94 7.94 12.32 -2.31
N ASP A 95 6.80 12.95 -2.01
CA ASP A 95 5.48 12.44 -2.40
C ASP A 95 5.31 12.29 -3.92
N GLY A 96 5.71 13.29 -4.70
CA GLY A 96 5.57 13.24 -6.16
C GLY A 96 6.30 12.05 -6.81
N PRO A 97 7.59 11.83 -6.53
CA PRO A 97 8.30 10.62 -6.91
C PRO A 97 7.66 9.32 -6.40
N ALA A 98 7.18 9.27 -5.16
CA ALA A 98 6.51 8.09 -4.60
C ALA A 98 5.21 7.77 -5.37
N ASP A 99 4.42 8.78 -5.71
CA ASP A 99 3.18 8.64 -6.47
C ASP A 99 3.44 8.20 -7.91
N ARG A 100 4.49 8.74 -8.56
CA ARG A 100 4.87 8.27 -9.90
C ARG A 100 5.30 6.80 -9.88
N LEU A 101 6.08 6.38 -8.88
CA LEU A 101 6.45 4.97 -8.71
C LEU A 101 5.21 4.11 -8.46
N ALA A 102 4.32 4.53 -7.56
CA ALA A 102 3.09 3.81 -7.24
C ALA A 102 2.19 3.67 -8.47
N GLY A 103 2.03 4.72 -9.28
CA GLY A 103 1.31 4.66 -10.55
C GLY A 103 1.96 3.72 -11.57
N ALA A 104 3.30 3.71 -11.66
CA ALA A 104 4.04 2.80 -12.53
C ALA A 104 3.87 1.32 -12.12
N ILE A 105 3.92 1.05 -10.82
CA ILE A 105 3.65 -0.28 -10.23
C ILE A 105 2.21 -0.69 -10.55
N ALA A 106 1.22 0.16 -10.23
CA ALA A 106 -0.18 -0.14 -10.46
C ALA A 106 -0.46 -0.46 -11.92
N TRP A 107 0.12 0.32 -12.85
CA TRP A 107 -0.07 0.12 -14.27
C TRP A 107 0.57 -1.17 -14.78
N SER A 108 1.79 -1.47 -14.32
CA SER A 108 2.57 -2.62 -14.78
C SER A 108 2.03 -3.94 -14.25
N LEU A 109 1.43 -3.94 -13.05
CA LEU A 109 0.90 -5.13 -12.37
C LEU A 109 -0.64 -5.20 -12.41
N GLU A 110 -1.29 -4.38 -13.24
CA GLU A 110 -2.74 -4.34 -13.42
C GLU A 110 -3.51 -4.24 -12.09
N GLN A 111 -3.07 -3.31 -11.25
CA GLN A 111 -3.73 -2.97 -9.98
C GLN A 111 -4.58 -1.72 -10.17
N ASP A 112 -5.74 -1.66 -9.51
CA ASP A 112 -6.55 -0.43 -9.48
C ASP A 112 -5.80 0.72 -8.79
N SER A 113 -4.99 0.40 -7.78
CA SER A 113 -4.21 1.36 -7.00
C SER A 113 -3.05 0.70 -6.23
N VAL A 114 -2.15 1.54 -5.73
CA VAL A 114 -1.07 1.17 -4.79
C VAL A 114 -1.20 2.03 -3.54
N LEU A 115 -1.07 1.41 -2.36
CA LEU A 115 -1.06 2.15 -1.10
C LEU A 115 0.33 2.75 -0.88
N VAL A 116 0.38 4.06 -0.66
CA VAL A 116 1.58 4.80 -0.24
C VAL A 116 1.35 5.35 1.16
N ALA A 117 2.30 5.19 2.06
CA ALA A 117 2.21 5.69 3.43
C ALA A 117 3.54 6.22 3.98
N ASP A 118 3.45 7.31 4.73
CA ASP A 118 4.48 7.79 5.67
C ASP A 118 3.93 7.66 7.10
N PHE A 119 4.47 6.70 7.84
CA PHE A 119 4.08 6.42 9.23
C PHE A 119 4.71 7.38 10.25
N ASP A 120 5.71 8.16 9.85
CA ASP A 120 6.39 9.13 10.71
C ASP A 120 5.85 10.56 10.53
N SER A 121 4.87 10.76 9.64
CA SER A 121 4.26 12.05 9.36
C SER A 121 3.50 12.60 10.57
N ALA A 122 3.97 13.74 11.10
CA ALA A 122 3.33 14.44 12.21
C ALA A 122 1.96 15.02 11.85
N ASP A 123 1.75 15.34 10.57
CA ASP A 123 0.52 15.93 10.04
C ASP A 123 -0.41 14.90 9.38
N GLY A 124 -0.11 13.61 9.54
CA GLY A 124 -0.88 12.50 8.98
C GLY A 124 -2.36 12.54 9.37
N ALA A 125 -3.24 12.49 8.38
CA ALA A 125 -4.69 12.53 8.61
C ALA A 125 -5.31 11.13 8.78
N THR A 126 -4.67 10.07 8.29
CA THR A 126 -5.26 8.72 8.22
C THR A 126 -5.06 8.00 9.55
N GLY A 127 -6.16 7.69 10.25
CA GLY A 127 -6.12 6.86 11.43
C GLY A 127 -5.68 5.43 11.10
N TYR A 128 -4.90 4.82 11.97
CA TYR A 128 -4.53 3.41 11.85
C TYR A 128 -4.67 2.64 13.15
N ALA A 129 -4.79 1.33 13.03
CA ALA A 129 -4.85 0.38 14.13
C ALA A 129 -3.94 -0.83 13.83
N LEU A 130 -3.16 -1.23 14.84
CA LEU A 130 -2.29 -2.40 14.79
C LEU A 130 -2.93 -3.53 15.60
N VAL A 131 -3.30 -4.62 14.93
CA VAL A 131 -3.78 -5.85 15.57
C VAL A 131 -2.63 -6.85 15.64
N ARG A 132 -2.21 -7.21 16.84
CA ARG A 132 -1.09 -8.13 17.07
C ARG A 132 -1.59 -9.53 17.39
N PHE A 133 -0.95 -10.51 16.77
CA PHE A 133 -1.14 -11.94 17.00
C PHE A 133 -0.01 -12.47 17.88
N PRO A 134 -0.17 -13.67 18.47
CA PRO A 134 0.92 -14.35 19.15
C PRO A 134 2.11 -14.52 18.19
N ALA A 135 3.33 -14.43 18.73
CA ALA A 135 4.55 -14.54 17.92
C ALA A 135 4.61 -15.87 17.15
N GLY A 136 4.98 -15.80 15.86
CA GLY A 136 5.10 -16.92 14.94
C GLY A 136 3.77 -17.60 14.58
N SER A 137 2.63 -16.96 14.86
CA SER A 137 1.32 -17.59 14.74
C SER A 137 0.46 -17.06 13.60
N LEU A 138 0.87 -15.96 12.99
CA LEU A 138 0.14 -15.35 11.89
C LEU A 138 0.45 -16.08 10.58
N THR A 139 -0.57 -16.70 10.00
CA THR A 139 -0.55 -17.38 8.70
C THR A 139 -1.58 -16.75 7.76
N PRO A 140 -1.51 -16.96 6.43
CA PRO A 140 -2.52 -16.46 5.50
C PRO A 140 -3.95 -16.84 5.90
N ASP A 141 -4.18 -18.10 6.27
CA ASP A 141 -5.49 -18.57 6.73
C ASP A 141 -5.96 -17.88 8.02
N ARG A 142 -5.05 -17.66 8.96
CA ARG A 142 -5.38 -16.98 10.21
C ARG A 142 -5.70 -15.51 9.97
N ALA A 143 -4.93 -14.85 9.12
CA ALA A 143 -5.16 -13.47 8.71
C ALA A 143 -6.50 -13.33 7.96
N GLN A 144 -6.81 -14.26 7.05
CA GLN A 144 -8.10 -14.33 6.35
C GLN A 144 -9.28 -14.46 7.32
N ARG A 145 -9.20 -15.40 8.28
CA ARG A 145 -10.26 -15.58 9.27
C ARG A 145 -10.45 -14.34 10.14
N PHE A 146 -9.36 -13.69 10.55
CA PHE A 146 -9.46 -12.45 11.30
C PHE A 146 -10.08 -11.33 10.46
N PHE A 147 -9.67 -11.19 9.20
CA PHE A 147 -10.19 -10.15 8.32
C PHE A 147 -11.70 -10.28 8.09
N LEU A 148 -12.20 -11.51 7.89
CA LEU A 148 -13.64 -11.78 7.81
C LEU A 148 -14.35 -11.50 9.13
N ALA A 149 -13.75 -11.85 10.28
CA ALA A 149 -14.32 -11.54 11.59
C ALA A 149 -14.40 -10.03 11.85
N ALA A 150 -13.38 -9.27 11.48
CA ALA A 150 -13.38 -7.82 11.57
C ALA A 150 -14.48 -7.20 10.69
N ALA A 151 -14.61 -7.66 9.45
CA ALA A 151 -15.67 -7.19 8.55
C ALA A 151 -17.08 -7.58 9.01
N ALA A 152 -17.23 -8.71 9.71
CA ALA A 152 -18.50 -9.10 10.33
C ALA A 152 -18.86 -8.20 11.53
N GLU A 153 -17.86 -7.65 12.21
CA GLU A 153 -18.06 -6.72 13.32
C GLU A 153 -18.53 -5.34 12.85
N HIS A 154 -18.00 -4.87 11.71
CA HIS A 154 -18.52 -3.72 10.97
C HIS A 154 -18.02 -3.74 9.52
N GLU A 155 -18.91 -3.49 8.54
CA GLU A 155 -18.57 -3.57 7.10
C GLU A 155 -17.40 -2.64 6.71
N GLY A 156 -17.31 -1.47 7.36
CA GLY A 156 -16.22 -0.51 7.19
C GLY A 156 -14.81 -1.03 7.54
N LEU A 157 -14.69 -2.18 8.21
CA LEU A 157 -13.40 -2.85 8.46
C LEU A 157 -12.95 -3.77 7.32
N GLY A 158 -13.80 -3.99 6.31
CA GLY A 158 -13.51 -4.81 5.14
C GLY A 158 -12.62 -4.14 4.08
N GLY A 159 -12.17 -2.90 4.33
CA GLY A 159 -11.40 -2.11 3.36
C GLY A 159 -10.00 -2.64 3.05
N GLY A 160 -9.38 -3.34 3.98
CA GLY A 160 -8.10 -4.01 3.77
C GLY A 160 -7.13 -3.91 4.95
N TYR A 161 -6.01 -4.61 4.83
CA TYR A 161 -4.91 -4.57 5.79
C TYR A 161 -3.57 -4.86 5.10
N THR A 162 -2.47 -4.54 5.77
CA THR A 162 -1.12 -5.01 5.42
C THR A 162 -0.44 -5.64 6.63
N ALA A 163 0.41 -6.65 6.43
CA ALA A 163 1.06 -7.36 7.52
C ALA A 163 2.50 -6.89 7.78
N PHE A 164 2.91 -6.94 9.05
CA PHE A 164 4.27 -6.72 9.56
C PHE A 164 4.59 -7.78 10.62
N GLY A 165 5.34 -8.82 10.23
CA GLY A 165 5.53 -9.98 11.11
C GLY A 165 4.18 -10.56 11.54
N ASP A 166 3.95 -10.70 12.84
CA ASP A 166 2.68 -11.15 13.43
C ASP A 166 1.68 -10.02 13.72
N THR A 167 1.77 -8.89 13.02
CA THR A 167 0.87 -7.74 13.21
C THR A 167 0.18 -7.38 11.91
N LEU A 168 -1.12 -7.13 11.97
CA LEU A 168 -1.91 -6.56 10.89
C LEU A 168 -2.13 -5.08 11.13
N LEU A 169 -1.77 -4.25 10.15
CA LEU A 169 -2.04 -2.83 10.10
C LEU A 169 -3.32 -2.60 9.29
N PHE A 170 -4.31 -1.99 9.92
CA PHE A 170 -5.53 -1.50 9.30
C PHE A 170 -5.45 0.02 9.21
N LEU A 171 -5.76 0.57 8.03
CA LEU A 171 -5.74 2.00 7.76
C LEU A 171 -7.17 2.46 7.47
N ASN A 172 -7.61 3.49 8.18
CA ASN A 172 -8.88 4.16 7.92
C ASN A 172 -8.72 5.18 6.78
N LEU A 173 -8.35 4.67 5.59
CA LEU A 173 -7.97 5.45 4.42
C LEU A 173 -9.05 6.47 4.06
N ARG A 174 -8.63 7.64 3.61
CA ARG A 174 -9.51 8.76 3.26
C ARG A 174 -9.62 8.91 1.74
N GLY A 175 -10.81 9.29 1.28
CA GLY A 175 -11.01 9.74 -0.10
C GLY A 175 -10.61 11.20 -0.29
N ASP A 176 -10.76 11.68 -1.52
CA ASP A 176 -10.41 13.06 -1.92
C ASP A 176 -11.22 14.13 -1.17
N ASP A 177 -12.37 13.77 -0.61
CA ASP A 177 -13.20 14.64 0.24
C ASP A 177 -12.76 14.67 1.72
N GLY A 178 -11.65 13.97 2.05
CA GLY A 178 -11.10 13.84 3.39
C GLY A 178 -11.89 12.89 4.30
N ARG A 179 -12.97 12.27 3.82
CA ARG A 179 -13.78 11.34 4.60
C ARG A 179 -13.22 9.93 4.53
N PRO A 180 -13.26 9.16 5.63
CA PRO A 180 -12.79 7.77 5.61
C PRO A 180 -13.69 6.89 4.74
N TYR A 181 -13.08 6.01 3.94
CA TYR A 181 -13.79 5.03 3.11
C TYR A 181 -14.61 4.03 3.95
N SER A 182 -14.23 3.82 5.21
CA SER A 182 -14.98 2.96 6.14
C SER A 182 -16.33 3.55 6.57
N GLY A 183 -16.55 4.85 6.34
CA GLY A 183 -17.68 5.59 6.90
C GLY A 183 -17.57 5.88 8.40
N LEU A 184 -16.47 5.48 9.06
CA LEU A 184 -16.27 5.60 10.50
C LEU A 184 -15.24 6.68 10.84
N PRO A 185 -15.45 7.45 11.94
CA PRO A 185 -14.36 8.23 12.53
C PRO A 185 -13.28 7.29 13.10
N ASP A 186 -12.05 7.78 13.22
CA ASP A 186 -10.86 6.96 13.55
C ASP A 186 -10.99 6.23 14.90
N ASP A 187 -11.64 6.86 15.88
CA ASP A 187 -11.89 6.31 17.21
C ASP A 187 -12.88 5.13 17.15
N ALA A 188 -13.98 5.27 16.41
CA ALA A 188 -14.94 4.19 16.17
C ALA A 188 -14.30 3.05 15.36
N PHE A 189 -13.51 3.37 14.34
CA PHE A 189 -12.77 2.37 13.54
C PHE A 189 -11.86 1.51 14.43
N ALA A 190 -11.06 2.15 15.30
CA ALA A 190 -10.20 1.43 16.24
C ALA A 190 -10.99 0.63 17.29
N GLU A 191 -12.15 1.13 17.73
CA GLU A 191 -13.02 0.44 18.68
C GLU A 191 -13.66 -0.83 18.10
N PHE A 192 -14.12 -0.82 16.86
CA PHE A 192 -14.59 -2.04 16.22
C PHE A 192 -13.46 -3.06 16.02
N LEU A 193 -12.25 -2.62 15.64
CA LEU A 193 -11.09 -3.51 15.56
C LEU A 193 -10.69 -4.08 16.93
N ARG A 194 -10.84 -3.30 18.01
CA ARG A 194 -10.61 -3.78 19.39
C ARG A 194 -11.58 -4.91 19.75
N ARG A 195 -12.87 -4.78 19.38
CA ARG A 195 -13.88 -5.82 19.63
C ARG A 195 -13.58 -7.09 18.84
N ALA A 196 -13.30 -6.95 17.54
CA ALA A 196 -12.88 -8.07 16.70
C ALA A 196 -11.63 -8.77 17.26
N ALA A 197 -10.61 -8.01 17.67
CA ALA A 197 -9.40 -8.56 18.28
C ALA A 197 -9.66 -9.23 19.64
N THR A 198 -10.57 -8.70 20.46
CA THR A 198 -10.93 -9.30 21.76
C THR A 198 -11.67 -10.63 21.58
N ALA A 199 -12.54 -10.71 20.57
CA ALA A 199 -13.29 -11.92 20.25
C ALA A 199 -12.43 -12.99 19.55
N PHE A 200 -11.33 -12.60 18.91
CA PHE A 200 -10.48 -13.51 18.15
C PHE A 200 -9.35 -14.09 19.03
N PRO A 201 -9.15 -15.43 19.07
CA PRO A 201 -8.24 -16.05 20.03
C PRO A 201 -6.79 -15.56 19.97
N GLY A 202 -6.31 -15.05 21.10
CA GLY A 202 -4.92 -14.64 21.31
C GLY A 202 -4.52 -13.33 20.64
N THR A 203 -5.46 -12.60 20.03
CA THR A 203 -5.17 -11.31 19.39
C THR A 203 -5.46 -10.14 20.31
N VAL A 204 -4.76 -9.04 20.08
CA VAL A 204 -4.99 -7.78 20.79
C VAL A 204 -4.89 -6.61 19.84
N LEU A 205 -5.63 -5.54 20.11
CA LEU A 205 -5.32 -4.24 19.54
C LEU A 205 -4.08 -3.69 20.25
N ALA A 206 -2.95 -3.68 19.57
CA ALA A 206 -1.64 -3.35 20.14
C ALA A 206 -1.37 -1.85 20.18
N ALA A 207 -1.82 -1.11 19.17
CA ALA A 207 -1.63 0.33 19.09
C ALA A 207 -2.61 0.96 18.09
N THR A 208 -2.75 2.27 18.20
CA THR A 208 -3.45 3.12 17.25
C THR A 208 -2.59 4.36 17.00
N GLY A 209 -2.73 4.99 15.84
CA GLY A 209 -2.04 6.23 15.55
C GLY A 209 -2.58 6.90 14.31
N ARG A 210 -1.79 7.81 13.74
CA ARG A 210 -2.07 8.46 12.47
C ARG A 210 -0.86 8.40 11.56
N ALA A 211 -1.12 8.36 10.27
CA ALA A 211 -0.12 8.37 9.21
C ALA A 211 -0.59 9.29 8.08
N ASP A 212 0.36 9.76 7.26
CA ASP A 212 -0.02 10.14 5.90
C ASP A 212 -0.13 8.85 5.09
N ALA A 213 -1.29 8.61 4.49
CA ALA A 213 -1.53 7.38 3.74
C ALA A 213 -2.63 7.60 2.71
N ARG A 214 -2.35 7.20 1.47
CA ARG A 214 -3.19 7.42 0.29
C ARG A 214 -3.14 6.26 -0.68
N LEU A 215 -4.21 6.08 -1.45
CA LEU A 215 -4.24 5.18 -2.59
C LEU A 215 -3.87 5.97 -3.84
N VAL A 216 -2.78 5.59 -4.49
CA VAL A 216 -2.39 6.13 -5.79
C VAL A 216 -3.02 5.27 -6.86
N LEU A 217 -3.98 5.84 -7.59
CA LEU A 217 -4.70 5.15 -8.64
C LEU A 217 -3.81 4.86 -9.85
N GLN A 218 -4.12 3.77 -10.56
CA GLN A 218 -3.50 3.49 -11.84
C GLN A 218 -3.72 4.67 -12.81
N PRO A 219 -2.67 5.21 -13.45
CA PRO A 219 -2.86 6.23 -14.48
C PRO A 219 -3.53 5.62 -15.72
N PRO A 220 -4.29 6.42 -16.50
CA PRO A 220 -4.91 5.95 -17.74
C PRO A 220 -3.87 5.57 -18.81
N ARG A 221 -2.68 6.19 -18.76
CA ARG A 221 -1.54 5.90 -19.63
C ARG A 221 -0.24 6.00 -18.85
N PRO A 222 0.78 5.16 -19.16
CA PRO A 222 2.07 5.26 -18.52
C PRO A 222 2.87 6.42 -19.10
N ASP A 223 3.61 7.14 -18.25
CA ASP A 223 4.52 8.20 -18.67
C ASP A 223 5.80 7.65 -19.32
N SER A 224 6.15 6.40 -18.99
CA SER A 224 7.37 5.74 -19.47
C SER A 224 7.04 4.70 -20.56
N PRO A 225 7.71 4.75 -21.72
CA PRO A 225 7.55 3.75 -22.79
C PRO A 225 8.13 2.38 -22.41
N ALA A 226 8.84 2.28 -21.27
CA ALA A 226 9.35 1.02 -20.75
C ALA A 226 8.28 0.18 -20.03
N LEU A 227 7.16 0.78 -19.59
CA LEU A 227 6.14 0.06 -18.82
C LEU A 227 5.27 -0.91 -19.66
N PRO A 228 4.85 -0.59 -20.91
CA PRO A 228 4.01 -1.51 -21.70
C PRO A 228 4.56 -2.93 -21.89
N PRO A 229 5.85 -3.12 -22.19
CA PRO A 229 6.44 -4.46 -22.21
C PRO A 229 6.36 -5.19 -20.85
N LEU A 230 6.49 -4.47 -19.73
CA LEU A 230 6.42 -5.05 -18.39
C LEU A 230 5.01 -5.53 -18.05
N ARG A 231 3.98 -4.76 -18.40
CA ARG A 231 2.57 -5.22 -18.27
C ARG A 231 2.28 -6.43 -19.14
N ALA A 232 2.78 -6.46 -20.38
CA ALA A 232 2.63 -7.63 -21.23
C ALA A 232 3.32 -8.87 -20.63
N ARG A 233 4.51 -8.70 -20.04
CA ARG A 233 5.18 -9.78 -19.32
C ARG A 233 4.39 -10.22 -18.09
N HIS A 234 3.87 -9.28 -17.30
CA HIS A 234 3.00 -9.57 -16.15
C HIS A 234 1.77 -10.40 -16.55
N ALA A 235 1.08 -10.01 -17.62
CA ALA A 235 -0.05 -10.79 -18.15
C ALA A 235 0.36 -12.23 -18.52
N ALA A 236 1.53 -12.43 -19.12
CA ALA A 236 2.07 -13.76 -19.37
C ALA A 236 2.36 -14.53 -18.07
N LEU A 237 2.92 -13.88 -17.04
CA LEU A 237 3.14 -14.50 -15.73
C LEU A 237 1.82 -14.95 -15.10
N VAL A 238 0.78 -14.13 -15.15
CA VAL A 238 -0.57 -14.47 -14.68
C VAL A 238 -1.07 -15.72 -15.39
N SER A 239 -0.96 -15.76 -16.73
CA SER A 239 -1.39 -16.92 -17.51
C SER A 239 -0.63 -18.20 -17.14
N GLU A 240 0.70 -18.11 -17.02
CA GLU A 240 1.60 -19.22 -16.67
C GLU A 240 1.36 -19.77 -15.25
N THR A 241 0.91 -18.93 -14.31
CA THR A 241 0.89 -19.29 -12.88
C THR A 241 -0.51 -19.54 -12.32
N LEU A 242 -1.51 -18.77 -12.75
CA LEU A 242 -2.86 -18.81 -12.18
C LEU A 242 -3.86 -19.52 -13.08
N THR A 243 -3.62 -19.56 -14.40
CA THR A 243 -4.58 -20.11 -15.37
C THR A 243 -4.13 -21.39 -16.06
N ALA A 244 -2.88 -21.81 -15.87
CA ALA A 244 -2.39 -23.06 -16.46
C ALA A 244 -3.10 -24.27 -15.82
N GLU A 245 -3.66 -25.17 -16.63
CA GLU A 245 -4.19 -26.44 -16.13
C GLU A 245 -3.08 -27.20 -15.38
N PRO A 246 -3.38 -27.84 -14.23
CA PRO A 246 -2.41 -28.72 -13.58
C PRO A 246 -2.02 -29.83 -14.57
N ALA A 247 -0.71 -30.04 -14.75
CA ALA A 247 -0.20 -31.12 -15.57
C ALA A 247 -0.84 -32.45 -15.12
N ARG A 248 -1.54 -33.11 -16.06
CA ARG A 248 -2.20 -34.40 -15.84
C ARG A 248 -1.21 -35.54 -15.67
#